data_AF-A0A060CDK8-F1
#
_entry.id   AF-A0A060CDK8-F1
#
_cell.length_a   1.000
_cell.length_b   1.000
_cell.length_c   1.000
_cell.angle_alpha   90.00
_cell.angle_beta   90.00
_cell.angle_gamma   90.00
#
_symmetry.space_group_name_H-M   'P 1'
#
loop_
_entity.id
_entity.type
_entity.pdbx_description
1 polymer ?
#
loop_
_entity_poly.entity_id
_entity_poly.type
_entity_poly.pdbx_seq_one_letter_code
_entity_poly.pdbx_strand_id
1 'polypeptide(L)'
;ARDLGGGYLVPAFVDIHCHGGAGADFGSADAEQVVRAARFHREHGTAGLLASLVSAPVEELCRRLGVIADVVESGTTTLLGAHLEGPFLSRAYCGAHDPDFLVDPQVSAFRAMLDASRGTLRMITLAPELPGAGEVVDAAREAGVLV
;
A
#
# COMPACT_ATOMS: atom_id res chain seq x y z
N ALA A 1 10.75 17.41 32.46
CA ALA A 1 9.86 17.71 31.32
C ALA A 1 10.67 18.44 30.25
N ARG A 2 10.42 18.17 28.97
CA ARG A 2 11.10 18.88 27.86
C ARG A 2 10.24 20.08 27.46
N ASP A 3 10.83 21.28 27.45
CA ASP A 3 10.16 22.49 26.98
C ASP A 3 9.99 22.43 25.44
N LEU A 4 8.79 22.72 24.96
CA LEU A 4 8.41 22.67 23.54
C LEU A 4 8.29 24.07 22.92
N GLY A 5 8.62 25.14 23.66
CA GLY A 5 8.65 26.51 23.12
C GLY A 5 7.31 27.02 22.59
N GLY A 6 6.19 26.57 23.19
CA GLY A 6 4.83 26.91 22.73
C GLY A 6 4.32 26.04 21.57
N GLY A 7 5.07 25.01 21.16
CA GLY A 7 4.63 24.04 20.16
C GLY A 7 3.54 23.08 20.65
N TYR A 8 2.94 22.36 19.70
CA TYR A 8 1.93 21.34 19.99
C TYR A 8 2.58 19.96 20.16
N LEU A 9 2.11 19.22 21.16
CA LEU A 9 2.38 17.79 21.31
C LEU A 9 1.11 17.03 20.95
N VAL A 10 1.19 16.21 19.89
CA VAL A 10 0.10 15.34 19.43
C VAL A 10 0.63 13.92 19.26
N PRO A 11 -0.24 12.89 19.25
CA PRO A 11 0.14 11.57 18.77
C PRO A 11 0.74 11.66 17.36
N ALA A 12 1.76 10.85 17.08
CA ALA A 12 2.33 10.80 15.74
C ALA A 12 1.27 10.32 14.72
N PHE A 13 1.37 10.81 13.49
CA PHE A 13 0.40 10.50 12.46
C PHE A 13 0.52 9.05 11.99
N VAL A 14 -0.60 8.50 11.54
CA VAL A 14 -0.68 7.25 10.79
C VAL A 14 -1.30 7.58 9.44
N ASP A 15 -0.54 7.36 8.38
CA ASP A 15 -1.00 7.57 7.01
C ASP A 15 -1.23 6.23 6.34
N ILE A 16 -2.47 5.97 5.94
CA ILE A 16 -2.90 4.69 5.37
C ILE A 16 -2.91 4.69 3.84
N HIS A 17 -2.66 5.84 3.20
CA HIS A 17 -2.69 5.97 1.75
C HIS A 17 -1.69 7.01 1.24
N CYS A 18 -0.50 6.53 0.88
CA CYS A 18 0.56 7.36 0.32
C CYS A 18 1.39 6.59 -0.71
N HIS A 19 1.65 7.20 -1.87
CA HIS A 19 2.41 6.57 -2.97
C HIS A 19 3.92 6.83 -2.92
N GLY A 20 4.39 7.78 -2.11
CA GLY A 20 5.80 8.13 -2.05
C GLY A 20 6.10 9.43 -1.30
N GLY A 21 7.32 9.95 -1.50
CA GLY A 21 7.77 11.18 -0.83
C GLY A 21 9.25 11.46 -1.09
N ALA A 22 9.66 12.74 -1.03
CA ALA A 22 11.02 13.18 -1.32
C ALA A 22 11.59 12.65 -2.66
N GLY A 23 10.76 12.68 -3.71
CA GLY A 23 11.11 12.18 -5.04
C GLY A 23 11.32 10.66 -5.10
N ALA A 24 10.92 9.89 -4.08
CA ALA A 24 10.91 8.43 -4.08
C ALA A 24 9.48 7.90 -4.22
N ASP A 25 9.35 6.75 -4.88
CA ASP A 25 8.09 6.07 -5.17
C ASP A 25 8.07 4.67 -4.55
N PHE A 26 6.99 4.33 -3.84
CA PHE A 26 6.79 2.99 -3.30
C PHE A 26 6.54 1.94 -4.40
N GLY A 27 6.03 2.36 -5.55
CA GLY A 27 5.83 1.55 -6.74
C GLY A 27 7.09 1.27 -7.57
N SER A 28 8.24 1.80 -7.17
CA SER A 28 9.51 1.61 -7.91
C SER A 28 10.05 0.18 -7.85
N ALA A 29 9.64 -0.61 -6.84
CA ALA A 29 10.25 -1.87 -6.45
C ALA A 29 11.78 -1.78 -6.31
N ASP A 30 12.20 -0.68 -5.70
CA ASP A 30 13.56 -0.40 -5.25
C ASP A 30 13.50 -0.10 -3.74
N ALA A 31 14.14 -0.95 -2.94
CA ALA A 31 14.13 -0.85 -1.49
C ALA A 31 14.70 0.49 -0.99
N GLU A 32 15.68 1.07 -1.68
CA GLU A 32 16.27 2.36 -1.28
C GLU A 32 15.24 3.49 -1.42
N GLN A 33 14.41 3.46 -2.46
CA GLN A 33 13.34 4.44 -2.65
C GLN A 33 12.24 4.27 -1.61
N VAL A 34 11.83 3.03 -1.31
CA VAL A 34 10.85 2.73 -0.27
C VAL A 34 11.33 3.26 1.08
N VAL A 35 12.58 2.98 1.46
CA VAL A 35 13.18 3.48 2.70
C VAL A 35 13.28 5.00 2.71
N ARG A 36 13.67 5.62 1.58
CA ARG A 36 13.78 7.09 1.45
C ARG A 36 12.43 7.77 1.68
N ALA A 37 11.37 7.30 1.05
CA ALA A 37 10.01 7.83 1.25
C ALA A 37 9.54 7.64 2.70
N ALA A 38 9.70 6.45 3.27
CA ALA A 38 9.29 6.19 4.66
C ALA A 38 10.03 7.09 5.66
N ARG A 39 11.35 7.29 5.47
CA ARG A 39 12.14 8.21 6.31
C ARG A 39 11.66 9.65 6.19
N PHE A 40 11.37 10.11 4.98
CA PHE A 40 10.84 11.45 4.75
C PHE A 40 9.54 11.69 5.55
N HIS A 41 8.58 10.77 5.46
CA HIS A 41 7.34 10.86 6.24
C HIS A 41 7.57 10.86 7.75
N ARG A 42 8.53 10.06 8.22
CA ARG A 42 8.94 10.02 9.63
C ARG A 42 9.50 11.35 10.13
N GLU A 43 10.31 12.03 9.31
CA GLU A 43 10.85 13.37 9.62
C GLU A 43 9.74 14.44 9.71
N HIS A 44 8.56 14.18 9.12
CA HIS A 44 7.40 15.08 9.10
C HIS A 44 6.27 14.67 10.05
N GLY A 45 6.53 13.75 10.99
CA GLY A 45 5.62 13.43 12.08
C GLY A 45 4.78 12.15 11.89
N THR A 46 4.97 11.42 10.79
CA THR A 46 4.28 10.14 10.54
C THR A 46 5.05 8.98 11.16
N ALA A 47 4.45 8.26 12.12
CA ALA A 47 5.09 7.11 12.77
C ALA A 47 4.51 5.75 12.34
N GLY A 48 3.44 5.75 11.56
CA GLY A 48 2.89 4.56 10.90
C GLY A 48 2.50 4.90 9.46
N LEU A 49 2.88 4.07 8.50
CA LEU A 49 2.66 4.35 7.09
C LEU A 49 2.32 3.07 6.32
N LEU A 50 1.30 3.10 5.46
CA LEU A 50 1.08 2.06 4.45
C LEU A 50 1.61 2.52 3.10
N ALA A 51 2.57 1.77 2.56
CA ALA A 51 3.10 2.01 1.22
C ALA A 51 2.05 1.65 0.18
N SER A 52 1.49 2.64 -0.51
CA SER A 52 0.39 2.45 -1.47
C SER A 52 0.92 2.22 -2.87
N LEU A 53 0.44 1.14 -3.50
CA LEU A 53 0.74 0.80 -4.88
C LEU A 53 -0.46 1.14 -5.76
N VAL A 54 -0.23 1.89 -6.83
CA VAL A 54 -1.22 2.10 -7.90
C VAL A 54 -1.30 0.85 -8.79
N SER A 55 -2.39 0.77 -9.58
CA SER A 55 -2.63 -0.35 -10.49
C SER A 55 -1.47 -0.57 -11.47
N ALA A 56 -1.11 -1.84 -11.63
CA ALA A 56 -0.08 -2.33 -12.55
C ALA A 56 -0.42 -3.80 -12.87
N PRO A 57 0.26 -4.44 -13.84
CA PRO A 57 0.13 -5.87 -14.06
C PRO A 57 0.35 -6.66 -12.77
N VAL A 58 -0.43 -7.71 -12.54
CA VAL A 58 -0.43 -8.48 -11.27
C VAL A 58 0.97 -8.98 -10.89
N GLU A 59 1.75 -9.47 -11.85
CA GLU A 59 3.13 -9.92 -11.62
C GLU A 59 4.04 -8.80 -11.10
N GLU A 60 3.88 -7.59 -11.63
CA GLU A 60 4.63 -6.41 -11.22
C GLU A 60 4.18 -5.93 -9.82
N LEU A 61 2.88 -6.02 -9.50
CA LEU A 61 2.39 -5.78 -8.14
C LEU A 61 2.97 -6.79 -7.15
N CYS A 62 3.02 -8.08 -7.49
CA CYS A 62 3.65 -9.10 -6.65
C CYS A 62 5.13 -8.76 -6.39
N ARG A 63 5.88 -8.33 -7.41
CA ARG A 63 7.28 -7.92 -7.26
C ARG A 63 7.42 -6.72 -6.31
N ARG A 64 6.60 -5.69 -6.48
CA ARG A 64 6.59 -4.48 -5.62
C ARG A 64 6.23 -4.82 -4.18
N LEU A 65 5.20 -5.65 -3.98
CA LEU A 65 4.79 -6.13 -2.66
C LEU A 65 5.91 -6.90 -1.96
N GLY A 66 6.66 -7.73 -2.70
CA GLY A 66 7.81 -8.44 -2.16
C GLY A 66 8.90 -7.51 -1.64
N VAL A 67 9.21 -6.42 -2.36
CA VAL A 67 10.16 -5.39 -1.93
C VAL A 67 9.66 -4.63 -0.70
N ILE A 68 8.38 -4.26 -0.66
CA ILE A 68 7.79 -3.63 0.52
C ILE A 68 7.85 -4.57 1.72
N ALA A 69 7.57 -5.86 1.53
CA ALA A 69 7.65 -6.86 2.57
C ALA A 69 9.09 -6.96 3.14
N ASP A 70 10.12 -6.99 2.28
CA ASP A 70 11.53 -7.00 2.72
C ASP A 70 11.84 -5.78 3.62
N VAL A 71 11.36 -4.60 3.23
CA VAL A 71 11.59 -3.36 3.99
C VAL A 71 10.83 -3.36 5.31
N VAL A 72 9.59 -3.84 5.34
CA VAL A 72 8.80 -3.96 6.57
C VAL A 72 9.45 -4.96 7.54
N GLU A 73 9.84 -6.14 7.05
CA GLU A 73 10.48 -7.21 7.83
C GLU A 73 11.84 -6.79 8.40
N SER A 74 12.55 -5.87 7.73
CA SER A 74 13.81 -5.32 8.25
C SER A 74 13.66 -4.57 9.58
N GLY A 75 12.45 -4.07 9.89
CA GLY A 75 12.19 -3.27 11.09
C GLY A 75 12.88 -1.91 11.13
N THR A 76 13.45 -1.46 10.01
CA THR A 76 14.25 -0.21 9.94
C THR A 76 13.43 1.04 9.60
N THR A 77 12.15 0.89 9.26
CA THR A 77 11.26 1.98 8.81
C THR A 77 9.98 2.05 9.64
N THR A 78 9.17 3.08 9.39
CA THR A 78 7.83 3.25 9.98
C THR A 78 6.71 2.58 9.16
N LEU A 79 7.07 1.77 8.17
CA LEU A 79 6.06 1.07 7.36
C LEU A 79 5.35 0.01 8.20
N LEU A 80 4.02 0.04 8.17
CA LEU A 80 3.14 -0.95 8.80
C LEU A 80 2.72 -2.07 7.83
N GLY A 81 3.00 -1.87 6.54
CA GLY A 81 2.65 -2.77 5.46
C GLY A 81 2.40 -2.05 4.14
N ALA A 82 1.71 -2.74 3.24
CA ALA A 82 1.30 -2.25 1.93
C ALA A 82 -0.21 -1.97 1.85
N HIS A 83 -0.56 -1.04 0.98
CA HIS A 83 -1.91 -0.79 0.49
C HIS A 83 -1.94 -0.99 -1.03
N LEU A 84 -2.90 -1.74 -1.54
CA LEU A 84 -3.17 -1.88 -2.97
C LEU A 84 -4.31 -0.95 -3.39
N GLU A 85 -4.02 0.10 -4.16
CA GLU A 85 -5.03 0.92 -4.80
C GLU A 85 -5.31 0.35 -6.20
N GLY A 86 -6.26 -0.59 -6.28
CA GLY A 86 -6.45 -1.46 -7.44
C GLY A 86 -5.58 -2.72 -7.40
N PRO A 87 -5.47 -3.48 -8.51
CA PRO A 87 -5.85 -3.14 -9.88
C PRO A 87 -7.34 -3.35 -10.20
N PHE A 88 -8.12 -3.77 -9.20
CA PHE A 88 -9.54 -4.07 -9.32
C PHE A 88 -10.41 -2.80 -9.26
N LEU A 89 -10.11 -1.81 -10.10
CA LEU A 89 -10.86 -0.55 -10.17
C LEU A 89 -11.66 -0.45 -11.48
N SER A 90 -12.76 0.27 -11.41
CA SER A 90 -13.62 0.51 -12.56
C SER A 90 -12.96 1.45 -13.56
N ARG A 91 -12.96 1.06 -14.84
CA ARG A 91 -12.49 1.91 -15.94
C ARG A 91 -13.26 3.22 -16.06
N ALA A 92 -14.52 3.25 -15.61
CA ALA A 92 -15.33 4.46 -15.59
C ALA A 92 -14.86 5.48 -14.53
N TYR A 93 -14.15 5.02 -13.50
CA TYR A 93 -13.68 5.82 -12.37
C TYR A 93 -12.16 5.70 -12.19
N CYS A 94 -11.41 5.55 -13.29
CA CYS A 94 -9.98 5.23 -13.24
C CYS A 94 -9.08 6.36 -12.73
N GLY A 95 -9.51 7.62 -12.77
CA GLY A 95 -8.69 8.74 -12.33
C GLY A 95 -7.31 8.75 -13.00
N ALA A 96 -6.24 8.76 -12.19
CA ALA A 96 -4.85 8.72 -12.66
C ALA A 96 -4.31 7.31 -12.94
N HIS A 97 -5.11 6.26 -12.73
CA HIS A 97 -4.71 4.89 -13.04
C HIS A 97 -4.68 4.69 -14.55
N ASP A 98 -3.69 3.95 -15.04
CA ASP A 98 -3.66 3.49 -16.42
C ASP A 98 -4.83 2.51 -16.64
N PRO A 99 -5.81 2.84 -17.49
CA PRO A 99 -6.95 1.97 -17.75
C PRO A 99 -6.54 0.58 -18.25
N ASP A 100 -5.39 0.45 -18.91
CA ASP A 100 -4.93 -0.83 -19.46
C ASP A 100 -4.48 -1.81 -18.37
N PHE A 101 -4.15 -1.31 -17.17
CA PHE A 101 -3.82 -2.15 -16.01
C PHE A 101 -5.03 -2.46 -15.12
N LEU A 102 -6.20 -1.90 -15.41
CA LEU A 102 -7.42 -2.19 -14.67
C LEU A 102 -8.03 -3.50 -15.12
N VAL A 103 -8.20 -4.43 -14.17
CA VAL A 103 -8.72 -5.77 -14.43
C VAL A 103 -9.88 -6.08 -13.49
N ASP A 104 -10.78 -6.97 -13.93
CA ASP A 104 -11.85 -7.44 -13.05
C ASP A 104 -11.25 -8.18 -11.84
N PRO A 105 -11.86 -8.04 -10.65
CA PRO A 105 -11.46 -8.77 -9.46
C PRO A 105 -11.40 -10.28 -9.68
N GLN A 106 -10.27 -10.88 -9.32
CA GLN A 106 -10.06 -12.33 -9.38
C GLN A 106 -9.39 -12.81 -8.10
N VAL A 107 -10.00 -13.80 -7.42
CA VAL A 107 -9.46 -14.38 -6.18
C VAL A 107 -8.05 -14.95 -6.38
N SER A 108 -7.77 -15.56 -7.54
CA SER A 108 -6.43 -16.06 -7.86
C SER A 108 -5.38 -14.96 -7.92
N ALA A 109 -5.70 -13.83 -8.57
CA ALA A 109 -4.82 -12.66 -8.64
C ALA A 109 -4.63 -12.03 -7.26
N PHE A 110 -5.70 -11.90 -6.47
CA PHE A 110 -5.62 -11.44 -5.08
C PHE A 110 -4.70 -12.32 -4.24
N ARG A 111 -4.87 -13.65 -4.30
CA ARG A 111 -4.04 -14.60 -3.56
C ARG A 111 -2.57 -14.53 -3.97
N ALA A 112 -2.28 -14.37 -5.26
CA ALA A 112 -0.90 -14.19 -5.72
C ALA A 112 -0.25 -12.93 -5.10
N MET A 113 -0.97 -11.81 -5.06
CA MET A 113 -0.51 -10.58 -4.41
C MET A 113 -0.37 -10.73 -2.89
N LEU A 114 -1.33 -11.41 -2.25
CA LEU A 114 -1.30 -11.71 -0.82
C LEU A 114 -0.06 -12.54 -0.45
N ASP A 115 0.19 -13.63 -1.19
CA ASP A 115 1.34 -14.51 -0.98
C ASP A 115 2.66 -13.74 -1.16
N ALA A 116 2.77 -12.94 -2.23
CA ALA A 116 3.95 -12.11 -2.49
C ALA A 116 4.22 -11.07 -1.38
N SER A 117 3.16 -10.58 -0.72
CA SER A 117 3.29 -9.63 0.39
C SER A 117 3.76 -10.25 1.70
N ARG A 118 3.78 -11.59 1.82
CA ARG A 118 4.20 -12.31 3.03
C ARG A 118 3.54 -11.82 4.33
N GLY A 119 2.26 -11.47 4.26
CA GLY A 119 1.48 -10.98 5.42
C GLY A 119 1.66 -9.50 5.72
N THR A 120 2.33 -8.74 4.85
CA THR A 120 2.49 -7.29 4.98
C THR A 120 1.43 -6.50 4.21
N LEU A 121 0.62 -7.11 3.34
CA LEU A 121 -0.55 -6.44 2.76
C LEU A 121 -1.60 -6.18 3.84
N ARG A 122 -1.99 -4.90 4.03
CA ARG A 122 -2.92 -4.48 5.09
C ARG A 122 -4.25 -3.97 4.57
N MET A 123 -4.27 -3.44 3.36
CA MET A 123 -5.46 -2.82 2.78
C MET A 123 -5.49 -3.00 1.27
N ILE A 124 -6.68 -3.15 0.70
CA ILE A 124 -6.94 -3.11 -0.73
C ILE A 124 -8.15 -2.20 -1.02
N THR A 125 -8.01 -1.29 -1.97
CA THR A 125 -9.10 -0.50 -2.54
C THR A 125 -9.55 -1.16 -3.85
N LEU A 126 -10.84 -1.47 -3.96
CA LEU A 126 -11.44 -2.07 -5.16
C LEU A 126 -12.82 -1.46 -5.48
N ALA A 127 -13.24 -1.60 -6.73
CA ALA A 127 -14.55 -1.20 -7.21
C ALA A 127 -15.58 -2.32 -6.94
N PRO A 128 -16.54 -2.12 -6.03
CA PRO A 128 -17.45 -3.19 -5.58
C PRO A 128 -18.48 -3.60 -6.65
N GLU A 129 -18.70 -2.78 -7.68
CA GLU A 129 -19.64 -3.06 -8.76
C GLU A 129 -19.10 -4.06 -9.80
N LEU A 130 -17.80 -4.37 -9.78
CA LEU A 130 -17.18 -5.24 -10.76
C LEU A 130 -17.50 -6.73 -10.50
N PRO A 131 -17.64 -7.55 -11.55
CA PRO A 131 -17.79 -8.99 -11.40
C PRO A 131 -16.61 -9.58 -10.61
N GLY A 132 -16.89 -10.43 -9.61
CA GLY A 132 -15.87 -11.05 -8.76
C GLY A 132 -15.46 -10.24 -7.53
N ALA A 133 -15.96 -9.00 -7.37
CA ALA A 133 -15.56 -8.13 -6.26
C ALA A 133 -15.92 -8.71 -4.89
N GLY A 134 -17.11 -9.31 -4.77
CA GLY A 134 -17.57 -9.93 -3.51
C GLY A 134 -16.66 -11.07 -3.06
N GLU A 135 -16.25 -11.94 -3.99
CA GLU A 135 -15.36 -13.06 -3.71
C GLU A 135 -13.95 -12.59 -3.29
N VAL A 136 -13.45 -11.50 -3.87
CA VAL A 136 -12.19 -10.89 -3.44
C VAL A 136 -12.33 -10.23 -2.07
N VAL A 137 -13.46 -9.57 -1.78
CA VAL A 137 -13.74 -8.98 -0.45
C VAL A 137 -13.74 -10.07 0.63
N ASP A 138 -14.40 -11.20 0.39
CA ASP A 138 -14.44 -12.31 1.33
C ASP A 138 -13.04 -12.89 1.56
N ALA A 139 -12.28 -13.13 0.48
CA ALA A 139 -10.89 -13.60 0.58
C ALA A 139 -9.97 -12.62 1.33
N ALA A 140 -10.14 -11.32 1.12
CA ALA A 140 -9.38 -10.29 1.82
C ALA A 140 -9.69 -10.27 3.32
N ARG A 141 -10.97 -10.36 3.70
CA ARG A 141 -11.41 -10.44 5.09
C ARG A 141 -10.89 -11.68 5.80
N GLU A 142 -10.95 -12.85 5.15
CA GLU A 142 -10.39 -14.09 5.67
C GLU A 142 -8.88 -13.98 5.94
N ALA A 143 -8.16 -13.24 5.09
CA ALA A 143 -6.73 -12.97 5.23
C ALA A 143 -6.38 -11.84 6.21
N GLY A 144 -7.37 -11.14 6.79
CA GLY A 144 -7.16 -10.00 7.67
C GLY A 144 -6.71 -8.72 6.94
N VAL A 145 -6.98 -8.61 5.64
CA VAL A 145 -6.75 -7.42 4.81
C VAL A 145 -8.00 -6.54 4.84
N LEU A 146 -7.83 -5.25 5.12
CA LEU A 146 -8.91 -4.27 5.09
C LEU A 146 -9.36 -4.02 3.64
N VAL A 147 -10.67 -3.91 3.43
CA VAL A 147 -11.29 -3.51 2.16
C VAL A 147 -12.14 -2.27 2.39
#